data_AF-A0A454TLN5-F1
#
_entry.id   AF-A0A454TLN5-F1
#
_cell.length_a   1.000
_cell.length_b   1.000
_cell.length_c   1.000
_cell.angle_alpha   90.00
_cell.angle_beta   90.00
_cell.angle_gamma   90.00
#
_symmetry.space_group_name_H-M   'P 1'
#
loop_
_entity.id
_entity.type
_entity.pdbx_description
1 polymer ?
#
loop_
_entity_poly.entity_id
_entity_poly.type
_entity_poly.pdbx_seq_one_letter_code
_entity_poly.pdbx_strand_id
1 'polypeptide(L)'
;MKKQLAKFAAIVASQGRYSVLHACVLATVCTVLLMLATASELGPLGPLIVAAAFYLAFAAMSVEVALGLFALTRMAAQRLQRHLD
;
A
#
# COMPACT_ATOMS: atom_id res chain seq x y z
N MET A 1 10.82 -29.80 1.29
CA MET A 1 10.44 -28.52 1.94
C MET A 1 11.41 -27.36 1.67
N LYS A 2 12.74 -27.54 1.77
CA LYS A 2 13.73 -26.45 1.53
C LYS A 2 13.62 -25.75 0.16
N LYS A 3 13.33 -26.48 -0.92
CA LYS A 3 13.15 -25.91 -2.27
C LYS A 3 11.87 -25.05 -2.43
N GLN A 4 10.82 -25.35 -1.67
CA GLN A 4 9.56 -24.57 -1.66
C GLN A 4 9.76 -23.24 -0.93
N LEU A 5 10.44 -23.29 0.23
CA LEU A 5 10.85 -22.11 0.99
C LEU A 5 11.78 -21.19 0.19
N ALA A 6 12.75 -21.75 -0.54
CA ALA A 6 13.65 -20.97 -1.39
C ALA A 6 12.91 -20.29 -2.57
N LYS A 7 11.92 -20.96 -3.18
CA LYS A 7 11.05 -20.35 -4.21
C LYS A 7 10.19 -19.24 -3.64
N PHE A 8 9.58 -19.44 -2.48
CA PHE A 8 8.81 -18.40 -1.79
C PHE A 8 9.68 -17.20 -1.44
N ALA A 9 10.88 -17.43 -0.91
CA ALA A 9 11.85 -16.39 -0.61
C ALA A 9 12.29 -15.63 -1.88
N ALA A 10 12.47 -16.31 -3.02
CA ALA A 10 12.83 -15.67 -4.29
C ALA A 10 11.69 -14.81 -4.87
N ILE A 11 10.44 -15.26 -4.76
CA ILE A 11 9.25 -14.50 -5.18
C ILE A 11 9.11 -13.25 -4.30
N VAL A 12 9.21 -13.45 -2.99
CA VAL A 12 9.25 -12.38 -2.00
C VAL A 12 10.41 -11.43 -2.30
N ALA A 13 11.58 -11.94 -2.72
CA ALA A 13 12.78 -11.19 -3.05
C ALA A 13 12.77 -10.45 -4.40
N SER A 14 11.74 -10.59 -5.24
CA SER A 14 11.66 -9.79 -6.47
C SER A 14 11.39 -8.32 -6.13
N GLN A 15 12.39 -7.46 -6.34
CA GLN A 15 12.30 -6.01 -6.14
C GLN A 15 11.84 -5.39 -7.46
N GLY A 16 10.77 -4.57 -7.43
CA GLY A 16 10.29 -3.82 -8.60
C GLY A 16 8.77 -3.80 -8.79
N ARG A 17 8.04 -4.77 -8.21
CA ARG A 17 6.60 -4.95 -8.48
C ARG A 17 5.66 -4.03 -7.68
N TYR A 18 6.18 -3.35 -6.66
CA TYR A 18 5.41 -2.45 -5.79
C TYR A 18 5.42 -0.99 -6.25
N SER A 19 6.24 -0.62 -7.25
CA SER A 19 6.27 0.76 -7.76
C SER A 19 4.93 1.21 -8.34
N VAL A 20 4.22 0.32 -9.03
CA VAL A 20 2.87 0.61 -9.57
C VAL A 20 1.86 0.76 -8.44
N LEU A 21 1.97 -0.04 -7.38
CA LEU A 21 1.08 0.05 -6.23
C LEU A 21 1.31 1.33 -5.42
N HIS A 22 2.56 1.73 -5.19
CA HIS A 22 2.86 3.03 -4.59
C HIS A 22 2.37 4.19 -5.46
N ALA A 23 2.53 4.09 -6.79
CA ALA A 23 1.97 5.10 -7.70
C ALA A 23 0.43 5.17 -7.64
N CYS A 24 -0.25 4.02 -7.53
CA CYS A 24 -1.69 3.95 -7.33
C CYS A 24 -2.10 4.55 -5.97
N VAL A 25 -1.39 4.23 -4.88
CA VAL A 25 -1.64 4.82 -3.56
C VAL A 25 -1.46 6.33 -3.61
N LEU A 26 -0.38 6.83 -4.20
CA LEU A 26 -0.11 8.26 -4.36
C LEU A 26 -1.20 8.95 -5.19
N ALA A 27 -1.60 8.36 -6.31
CA ALA A 27 -2.70 8.88 -7.14
C ALA A 27 -4.02 8.91 -6.36
N THR A 28 -4.28 7.91 -5.52
CA THR A 28 -5.48 7.84 -4.69
C THR A 28 -5.47 8.93 -3.61
N VAL A 29 -4.32 9.16 -2.96
CA VAL A 29 -4.16 10.25 -1.98
C VAL A 29 -4.37 11.62 -2.64
N CYS A 30 -3.78 11.86 -3.82
CA CYS A 30 -4.04 13.07 -4.59
C CYS A 30 -5.52 13.24 -4.93
N THR A 31 -6.20 12.16 -5.31
CA THR A 31 -7.65 12.15 -5.62
C THR A 31 -8.47 12.53 -4.39
N VAL A 32 -8.15 11.98 -3.20
CA VAL A 32 -8.80 12.35 -1.94
C VAL A 32 -8.65 13.83 -1.64
N LEU A 33 -7.44 14.38 -1.80
CA LEU A 33 -7.18 15.80 -1.55
C LEU A 33 -8.01 16.70 -2.48
N LEU A 34 -8.13 16.32 -3.76
CA LEU A 34 -8.98 17.03 -4.72
C LEU A 34 -10.47 16.96 -4.36
N MET A 35 -10.96 15.78 -3.97
CA MET A 35 -12.35 15.61 -3.52
C MET A 35 -12.65 16.50 -2.32
N LEU A 36 -11.75 16.55 -1.33
CA LEU A 36 -11.91 17.39 -0.14
C LEU A 36 -11.82 18.88 -0.48
N ALA A 37 -10.89 19.28 -1.35
CA ALA A 37 -10.72 20.68 -1.75
C ALA A 37 -11.93 21.23 -2.53
N THR A 38 -12.65 20.37 -3.25
CA THR A 38 -13.83 20.76 -4.04
C THR A 38 -15.15 20.50 -3.33
N ALA A 39 -15.14 19.79 -2.19
CA ALA A 39 -16.35 19.37 -1.49
C ALA A 39 -17.26 20.53 -1.04
N SER A 40 -16.69 21.70 -0.73
CA SER A 40 -17.47 22.90 -0.35
C SER A 40 -18.38 23.39 -1.48
N GLU A 41 -17.96 23.19 -2.74
CA GLU A 41 -18.66 23.67 -3.93
C GLU A 41 -19.84 22.76 -4.33
N LEU A 42 -19.95 21.57 -3.73
CA LEU A 42 -20.96 20.56 -4.05
C LEU A 42 -22.29 20.75 -3.29
N GLY A 43 -22.40 21.81 -2.47
CA GLY A 43 -23.62 22.15 -1.74
C GLY A 43 -24.12 20.98 -0.89
N PRO A 44 -25.37 20.50 -1.07
CA PRO A 44 -25.93 19.39 -0.27
C PRO A 44 -25.19 18.06 -0.42
N LEU A 45 -24.45 17.86 -1.51
CA LEU A 45 -23.68 16.63 -1.76
C LEU A 45 -22.28 16.65 -1.13
N GLY A 46 -21.83 17.80 -0.64
CA GLY A 46 -20.51 17.96 -0.01
C GLY A 46 -20.22 16.92 1.08
N PRO A 47 -21.11 16.70 2.07
CA PRO A 47 -20.90 15.71 3.12
C PRO A 47 -20.70 14.27 2.60
N LEU A 48 -21.40 13.89 1.52
CA LEU A 48 -21.26 12.57 0.92
C LEU A 48 -19.89 12.40 0.25
N ILE A 49 -19.41 13.43 -0.44
CA ILE A 49 -18.10 13.44 -1.09
C ILE A 49 -16.98 13.39 -0.05
N VAL A 50 -17.13 14.12 1.06
CA VAL A 50 -16.19 14.06 2.20
C VAL A 50 -16.13 12.64 2.77
N ALA A 51 -17.29 12.00 3.02
CA ALA A 51 -17.34 10.63 3.52
C ALA A 51 -16.67 9.63 2.56
N ALA A 52 -16.92 9.75 1.26
CA ALA A 52 -16.27 8.93 0.24
C ALA A 52 -14.75 9.13 0.21
N ALA A 53 -14.28 10.37 0.32
CA ALA A 53 -12.86 10.70 0.34
C ALA A 53 -12.15 10.07 1.56
N PHE A 54 -12.78 10.08 2.74
CA PHE A 54 -12.24 9.41 3.93
C PHE A 54 -12.15 7.89 3.77
N TYR A 55 -13.17 7.26 3.18
CA TYR A 55 -13.14 5.83 2.89
C TYR A 55 -12.01 5.46 1.93
N LEU A 56 -11.83 6.27 0.89
CA LEU A 56 -10.80 6.05 -0.12
C LEU A 56 -9.39 6.25 0.45
N ALA A 57 -9.22 7.24 1.32
CA ALA A 57 -7.98 7.46 2.08
C ALA A 57 -7.66 6.26 2.97
N PHE A 58 -8.64 5.75 3.71
CA PHE A 58 -8.47 4.58 4.58
C PHE A 58 -8.09 3.33 3.78
N ALA A 59 -8.72 3.10 2.64
CA ALA A 59 -8.38 1.99 1.75
C ALA A 59 -6.94 2.09 1.23
N ALA A 60 -6.53 3.28 0.78
CA ALA A 60 -5.16 3.52 0.30
C ALA A 60 -4.12 3.29 1.41
N MET A 61 -4.36 3.81 2.62
CA MET A 61 -3.49 3.59 3.78
C MET A 61 -3.41 2.12 4.17
N SER A 62 -4.52 1.38 4.09
CA SER A 62 -4.55 -0.06 4.41
C SER A 62 -3.67 -0.88 3.44
N VAL A 63 -3.71 -0.54 2.15
CA VAL A 63 -2.84 -1.15 1.13
C VAL A 63 -1.38 -0.83 1.44
N GLU A 64 -1.05 0.42 1.71
CA GLU A 64 0.32 0.85 2.00
C GLU A 64 0.88 0.16 3.26
N VAL A 65 0.08 0.03 4.32
CA VAL A 65 0.46 -0.69 5.54
C VAL A 65 0.70 -2.17 5.25
N ALA A 66 -0.17 -2.82 4.47
CA ALA A 66 0.02 -4.21 4.07
C ALA A 66 1.32 -4.42 3.26
N LEU A 67 1.62 -3.49 2.35
CA LEU A 67 2.87 -3.48 1.58
C LEU A 67 4.09 -3.25 2.46
N GLY A 68 4.02 -2.31 3.39
CA GLY A 68 5.07 -2.04 4.37
C GLY A 68 5.36 -3.25 5.25
N LEU A 69 4.31 -3.91 5.76
CA LEU A 69 4.44 -5.13 6.56
C LEU A 69 5.05 -6.28 5.75
N PHE A 70 4.65 -6.43 4.49
CA PHE A 70 5.24 -7.41 3.58
C PHE A 70 6.73 -7.12 3.32
N ALA A 71 7.11 -5.85 3.13
CA ALA A 71 8.50 -5.46 2.96
C ALA A 71 9.32 -5.73 4.25
N LEU A 72 8.76 -5.44 5.43
CA LEU A 72 9.41 -5.69 6.71
C LEU A 72 9.61 -7.19 6.97
N THR A 73 8.59 -8.01 6.76
CA THR A 73 8.68 -9.47 6.91
C THR A 73 9.70 -10.07 5.95
N ARG A 74 9.75 -9.58 4.71
CA ARG A 74 10.81 -9.89 3.75
C ARG A 74 12.20 -9.53 4.27
N MET A 75 12.40 -8.31 4.76
CA MET A 75 13.69 -7.87 5.30
C MET A 75 14.11 -8.71 6.51
N ALA A 76 13.17 -9.03 7.40
CA ALA A 76 13.41 -9.89 8.56
C ALA A 76 13.83 -11.31 8.12
N ALA A 77 13.14 -11.91 7.16
CA ALA A 77 13.49 -13.22 6.61
C ALA A 77 14.88 -13.20 5.96
N GLN A 78 15.21 -12.16 5.18
CA GLN A 78 16.53 -12.00 4.56
C GLN A 78 17.66 -11.78 5.58
N ARG A 79 17.39 -11.07 6.68
CA ARG A 79 18.36 -10.90 7.78
C ARG A 79 18.58 -12.20 8.54
N LEU A 80 17.51 -12.96 8.80
CA LEU A 80 17.59 -14.23 9.50
C LEU A 80 18.39 -15.27 8.69
N GLN A 81 18.18 -15.34 7.36
CA GLN A 81 18.96 -16.21 6.49
C GLN A 81 20.45 -15.87 6.51
N ARG A 82 20.82 -14.58 6.46
CA ARG A 82 22.21 -14.12 6.53
C ARG A 82 22.92 -14.41 7.87
N HIS A 83 22.17 -14.65 8.94
CA HIS A 83 22.73 -15.06 10.23
C HIS A 83 22.83 -16.58 10.41
N LEU A 84 22.19 -17.36 9.52
CA LEU A 84 22.19 -18.82 9.53
C LEU A 84 23.20 -19.43 8.55
N ASP A 85 23.69 -18.65 7.58
CA ASP A 85 24.84 -18.95 6.71
C ASP A 85 26.15 -18.47 7.36
#